data_AF-I4EF42-F1
#
_entry.id   AF-I4EF42-F1
#
_cell.length_a   1.000
_cell.length_b   1.000
_cell.length_c   1.000
_cell.angle_alpha   90.00
_cell.angle_beta   90.00
_cell.angle_gamma   90.00
#
_symmetry.space_group_name_H-M   'P 1'
#
loop_
_entity.id
_entity.type
_entity.pdbx_description
1 polymer ?
#
loop_
_entity_poly.entity_id
_entity_poly.type
_entity_poly.pdbx_seq_one_letter_code
_entity_poly.pdbx_strand_id
1 'polypeptide(L)'
;MVELSGLQLTASYLQAGTESSLRDLVSPLFWFRLALGPRADALIAFDNGLLQGRSEPEFVASLPRMNGGLRLFEFGPLVPVPPQYSIAVPGEAPIDVALSPARLGVSVGLPEWSASAAAWVLAVVIDAARAGGPGTCNFAVRLTRVQ
;
A
#
# COMPACT_ATOMS: atom_id res chain seq x y z
N MET A 1 13.33 -21.88 -7.05
CA MET A 1 12.17 -21.25 -6.39
C MET A 1 12.53 -19.79 -6.17
N VAL A 2 11.77 -18.84 -6.71
CA VAL A 2 12.04 -17.40 -6.51
C VAL A 2 11.32 -16.99 -5.24
N GLU A 3 12.04 -16.50 -4.24
CA GLU A 3 11.44 -15.94 -3.03
C GLU A 3 11.13 -14.46 -3.28
N LEU A 4 9.84 -14.10 -3.20
CA LEU A 4 9.42 -12.71 -3.23
C LEU A 4 9.88 -12.05 -1.93
N SER A 5 10.82 -11.12 -1.97
CA SER A 5 11.22 -10.34 -0.77
C SER A 5 10.37 -9.09 -0.58
N GLY A 6 9.81 -8.56 -1.68
CA GLY A 6 8.89 -7.43 -1.65
C GLY A 6 8.25 -7.17 -3.01
N LEU A 7 7.26 -6.28 -3.01
CA LEU A 7 6.52 -5.84 -4.18
C LEU A 7 6.39 -4.31 -4.11
N GLN A 8 6.81 -3.62 -5.17
CA GLN A 8 6.62 -2.18 -5.31
C GLN A 8 5.68 -1.91 -6.47
N LEU A 9 4.71 -1.03 -6.23
CA LEU A 9 3.85 -0.45 -7.23
C LEU A 9 4.16 1.04 -7.35
N THR A 10 4.42 1.49 -8.57
CA THR A 10 4.66 2.89 -8.89
C THR A 10 3.69 3.28 -10.00
N ALA A 11 2.85 4.27 -9.71
CA ALA A 11 1.91 4.83 -10.65
C ALA A 11 2.36 6.24 -11.04
N SER A 12 2.37 6.51 -12.34
CA SER A 12 2.80 7.78 -12.90
C SER A 12 1.87 8.21 -14.03
N TYR A 13 1.68 9.50 -14.19
CA TYR A 13 0.82 10.13 -15.20
C TYR A 13 -0.66 9.73 -15.09
N LEU A 14 -1.14 9.39 -13.90
CA LEU A 14 -2.57 9.18 -13.70
C LEU A 14 -3.29 10.52 -13.79
N GLN A 15 -4.39 10.55 -14.52
CA GLN A 15 -5.29 11.68 -14.46
C GLN A 15 -5.92 11.72 -13.06
N ALA A 16 -6.05 12.93 -12.50
CA ALA A 16 -6.79 13.13 -11.27
C ALA A 16 -8.22 12.60 -11.48
N GLY A 17 -8.54 11.50 -10.81
CA GLY A 17 -9.87 10.89 -10.89
C GLY A 17 -10.82 11.49 -9.87
N THR A 18 -12.12 11.26 -10.09
CA THR A 18 -13.14 11.38 -9.04
C THR A 18 -12.77 10.50 -7.83
N GLU A 19 -13.33 10.83 -6.66
CA GLU A 19 -13.09 10.09 -5.40
C GLU A 19 -13.12 8.57 -5.62
N SER A 20 -12.10 7.88 -5.13
CA SER A 20 -12.05 6.41 -5.17
C SER A 20 -13.10 5.87 -4.23
N SER A 21 -13.90 4.90 -4.68
CA SER A 21 -14.71 4.11 -3.77
C SER A 21 -14.04 2.76 -3.52
N LEU A 22 -14.12 2.29 -2.27
CA LEU A 22 -13.72 0.94 -1.85
C LEU A 22 -14.29 -0.15 -2.79
N ARG A 23 -15.48 0.08 -3.37
CA ARG A 23 -16.12 -0.83 -4.34
C ARG A 23 -15.33 -0.98 -5.64
N ASP A 24 -14.69 0.10 -6.11
CA ASP A 24 -13.94 0.10 -7.39
C ASP A 24 -12.70 -0.80 -7.31
N LEU A 25 -12.15 -0.99 -6.12
CA LEU A 25 -11.03 -1.90 -5.86
C LEU A 25 -11.48 -3.28 -5.40
N VAL A 26 -12.52 -3.37 -4.56
CA VAL A 26 -13.01 -4.65 -4.04
C VAL A 26 -13.55 -5.56 -5.16
N SER A 27 -14.20 -5.01 -6.20
CA SER A 27 -14.75 -5.81 -7.30
C SER A 27 -13.69 -6.61 -8.08
N PRO A 28 -12.57 -6.02 -8.54
CA PRO A 28 -11.49 -6.77 -9.18
C PRO A 28 -10.70 -7.65 -8.19
N LEU A 29 -10.60 -7.27 -6.92
CA LEU A 29 -9.88 -8.06 -5.92
C LEU A 29 -10.56 -9.37 -5.55
N PHE A 30 -11.88 -9.48 -5.71
CA PHE A 30 -12.61 -10.75 -5.50
C PHE A 30 -12.13 -11.90 -6.41
N TRP A 31 -11.39 -11.61 -7.48
CA TRP A 31 -10.73 -12.64 -8.30
C TRP A 31 -9.49 -13.26 -7.62
N PHE A 32 -8.87 -12.53 -6.67
CA PHE A 32 -7.77 -13.05 -5.86
C PHE A 32 -8.32 -13.77 -4.64
N ARG A 33 -8.18 -15.10 -4.61
CA ARG A 33 -8.45 -15.87 -3.40
C ARG A 33 -7.34 -15.64 -2.38
N LEU A 34 -7.72 -15.14 -1.21
CA LEU A 34 -6.86 -15.13 -0.03
C LEU A 34 -6.80 -16.56 0.52
N ALA A 35 -5.60 -17.09 0.68
CA ALA A 35 -5.37 -18.30 1.46
C ALA A 35 -4.87 -17.95 2.86
N LEU A 36 -5.02 -18.90 3.77
CA LEU A 36 -4.48 -18.82 5.12
C LEU A 36 -3.24 -19.72 5.17
N GLY A 37 -2.14 -19.19 5.70
CA GLY A 37 -0.87 -19.89 5.79
C GLY A 37 -0.08 -19.45 7.02
N PRO A 38 1.24 -19.70 7.03
CA PRO A 38 2.12 -19.12 8.03
C PRO A 38 2.05 -17.60 7.95
N ARG A 39 1.62 -16.97 9.04
CA ARG A 39 1.54 -15.51 9.12
C ARG A 39 2.90 -14.90 8.80
N ALA A 40 2.85 -13.73 8.16
CA ALA A 40 4.02 -13.01 7.76
C ALA A 40 3.90 -11.55 8.20
N ASP A 41 4.92 -11.05 8.86
CA ASP A 41 5.05 -9.64 9.13
C ASP A 41 5.60 -8.94 7.89
N ALA A 42 5.04 -7.78 7.60
CA ALA A 42 5.44 -6.97 6.48
C ALA A 42 5.40 -5.47 6.83
N LEU A 43 6.12 -4.71 6.04
CA LEU A 43 6.18 -3.25 6.12
C LEU A 43 5.67 -2.67 4.81
N ILE A 44 4.72 -1.73 4.92
CA ILE A 44 4.23 -0.95 3.78
C ILE A 44 4.84 0.45 3.86
N ALA A 45 5.81 0.72 3.00
CA ALA A 45 6.30 2.07 2.75
C ALA A 45 5.45 2.71 1.64
N PHE A 46 5.08 3.96 1.78
CA PHE A 46 4.37 4.74 0.74
C PHE A 46 5.08 6.06 0.51
N ASP A 47 4.70 6.82 -0.51
CA ASP A 47 5.22 8.16 -0.72
C ASP A 47 4.31 9.21 -0.04
N ASN A 48 4.84 10.39 0.30
CA ASN A 48 4.05 11.42 0.97
C ASN A 48 2.92 11.99 0.09
N GLY A 49 3.11 12.00 -1.22
CA GLY A 49 2.09 12.35 -2.21
C GLY A 49 0.88 11.42 -2.13
N LEU A 50 1.07 10.13 -1.79
CA LEU A 50 -0.04 9.19 -1.57
C LEU A 50 -1.03 9.70 -0.51
N LEU A 51 -0.55 10.37 0.54
CA LEU A 51 -1.40 10.85 1.64
C LEU A 51 -2.29 12.05 1.27
N GLN A 52 -2.04 12.73 0.13
CA GLN A 52 -2.84 13.86 -0.35
C GLN A 52 -3.11 14.96 0.70
N GLY A 53 -2.14 15.23 1.57
CA GLY A 53 -2.26 16.26 2.60
C GLY A 53 -2.95 15.81 3.90
N ARG A 54 -3.35 14.54 4.01
CA ARG A 54 -3.77 13.96 5.29
C ARG A 54 -2.60 13.77 6.23
N SER A 55 -2.90 13.85 7.51
CA SER A 55 -1.94 13.45 8.52
C SER A 55 -1.78 11.93 8.54
N GLU A 56 -0.55 11.50 8.81
CA GLU A 56 -0.17 10.12 9.06
C GLU A 56 -1.10 9.35 10.04
N PRO A 57 -1.51 9.92 11.20
CA PRO A 57 -2.44 9.26 12.11
C PRO A 57 -3.84 9.05 11.51
N GLU A 58 -4.34 10.03 10.75
CA GLU A 58 -5.63 9.90 10.08
C GLU A 58 -5.60 8.80 9.02
N PHE A 59 -4.47 8.66 8.32
CA PHE A 59 -4.22 7.55 7.39
C PHE A 59 -4.32 6.19 8.09
N VAL A 60 -3.56 5.99 9.15
CA VAL A 60 -3.59 4.73 9.93
C VAL A 60 -4.99 4.42 10.44
N ALA A 61 -5.70 5.41 10.98
CA ALA A 61 -7.07 5.23 11.48
C ALA A 61 -8.09 4.84 10.39
N SER A 62 -7.78 5.07 9.11
CA SER A 62 -8.64 4.63 8.01
C SER A 62 -8.41 3.17 7.59
N LEU A 63 -7.22 2.61 7.78
CA LEU A 63 -6.87 1.27 7.29
C LEU A 63 -7.77 0.14 7.85
N PRO A 64 -8.05 0.05 9.17
CA PRO A 64 -8.95 -0.97 9.69
C PRO A 64 -10.38 -0.85 9.17
N ARG A 65 -10.84 0.39 8.90
CA ARG A 65 -12.17 0.65 8.34
C ARG A 65 -12.25 0.15 6.89
N MET A 66 -11.17 0.32 6.13
CA MET A 66 -11.09 -0.11 4.73
C MET A 66 -10.86 -1.61 4.55
N ASN A 67 -10.48 -2.33 5.61
CA ASN A 67 -10.31 -3.79 5.61
C ASN A 67 -11.65 -4.57 5.54
N GLY A 68 -12.79 -3.91 5.29
CA GLY A 68 -14.07 -4.56 4.97
C GLY A 68 -14.62 -5.54 6.02
N GLY A 69 -14.16 -5.45 7.26
CA GLY A 69 -14.52 -6.40 8.34
C GLY A 69 -13.85 -7.77 8.25
N LEU A 70 -13.02 -8.03 7.22
CA LEU A 70 -12.36 -9.32 7.01
C LEU A 70 -11.36 -9.66 8.12
N ARG A 71 -10.81 -8.66 8.83
CA ARG A 71 -9.80 -8.80 9.90
C ARG A 71 -8.62 -9.73 9.53
N LEU A 72 -8.39 -9.96 8.23
CA LEU A 72 -7.33 -10.84 7.73
C LEU A 72 -5.96 -10.15 7.78
N PHE A 73 -5.95 -8.83 7.61
CA PHE A 73 -4.77 -8.00 7.76
C PHE A 73 -4.80 -7.26 9.10
N GLU A 74 -3.67 -7.28 9.80
CA GLU A 74 -3.49 -6.64 11.10
C GLU A 74 -2.58 -5.42 10.92
N PHE A 75 -3.18 -4.24 10.72
CA PHE A 75 -2.43 -2.99 10.61
C PHE A 75 -2.00 -2.49 11.99
N GLY A 76 -0.70 -2.28 12.15
CA GLY A 76 -0.07 -1.75 13.36
C GLY A 76 0.31 -0.26 13.23
N PRO A 77 1.21 0.23 14.10
CA PRO A 77 1.61 1.63 14.10
C PRO A 77 2.45 2.02 12.87
N LEU A 78 2.63 3.33 12.69
CA LEU A 78 3.67 3.85 11.81
C LEU A 78 5.04 3.62 12.45
N VAL A 79 5.97 3.15 11.64
CA VAL A 79 7.35 2.90 12.03
C VAL A 79 8.31 3.53 11.02
N PRO A 80 9.51 3.94 11.43
CA PRO A 80 10.57 4.33 10.51
C PRO A 80 10.86 3.24 9.48
N VAL A 81 10.91 3.61 8.20
CA VAL A 81 11.24 2.67 7.12
C VAL A 81 12.75 2.51 7.05
N PRO A 82 13.30 1.29 7.27
CA PRO A 82 14.72 1.04 7.08
C PRO A 82 15.15 1.35 5.64
N PRO A 83 16.36 1.88 5.39
CA PRO A 83 16.80 2.25 4.04
C PRO A 83 16.64 1.13 3.00
N GLN A 84 16.85 -0.13 3.38
CA GLN A 84 16.70 -1.29 2.50
C GLN A 84 15.26 -1.57 2.04
N TYR A 85 14.26 -1.06 2.77
CA TYR A 85 12.83 -1.23 2.48
C TYR A 85 12.20 0.06 1.93
N SER A 86 13.00 1.11 1.73
CA SER A 86 12.55 2.35 1.13
C SER A 86 12.06 2.16 -0.31
N ILE A 87 11.18 3.05 -0.75
CA ILE A 87 10.74 3.09 -2.15
C ILE A 87 11.94 3.48 -3.02
N ALA A 88 12.22 2.67 -4.04
CA ALA A 88 13.22 3.01 -5.04
C ALA A 88 12.49 3.58 -6.27
N VAL A 89 12.78 4.82 -6.67
CA VAL A 89 12.26 5.33 -7.95
C VAL A 89 12.99 4.58 -9.08
N PRO A 90 12.28 3.86 -9.96
CA PRO A 90 12.94 3.19 -11.09
C PRO A 90 13.68 4.21 -11.94
N GLY A 91 14.93 3.92 -12.35
CA GLY A 91 15.73 4.85 -13.15
C GLY A 91 15.14 5.20 -14.52
N GLU A 92 14.16 4.41 -14.99
CA GLU A 92 13.41 4.62 -16.23
C GLU A 92 12.03 5.26 -16.02
N ALA A 93 11.64 5.56 -14.77
CA ALA A 93 10.40 6.27 -14.51
C ALA A 93 10.50 7.68 -15.12
N PRO A 94 9.50 8.14 -15.90
CA PRO A 94 9.65 9.41 -16.58
C PRO A 94 9.74 10.54 -15.53
N ILE A 95 10.83 11.30 -15.61
CA ILE A 95 11.53 11.96 -14.50
C ILE A 95 10.80 13.19 -13.94
N ASP A 96 9.68 13.60 -14.55
CA ASP A 96 8.98 14.83 -14.16
C ASP A 96 8.10 14.68 -12.91
N VAL A 97 8.07 13.48 -12.31
CA VAL A 97 7.28 13.20 -11.11
C VAL A 97 8.18 13.11 -9.88
N ALA A 98 8.07 14.10 -9.00
CA ALA A 98 8.73 14.09 -7.69
C ALA A 98 8.07 13.08 -6.75
N LEU A 99 8.52 11.82 -6.82
CA LEU A 99 8.23 10.82 -5.79
C LEU A 99 9.14 11.07 -4.59
N SER A 100 8.55 11.30 -3.41
CA SER A 100 9.31 11.44 -2.17
C SER A 100 9.14 10.16 -1.34
N PRO A 101 10.21 9.38 -1.08
CA PRO A 101 10.08 8.18 -0.26
C PRO A 101 9.60 8.59 1.14
N ALA A 102 8.48 8.06 1.62
CA ALA A 102 8.12 8.31 3.02
C ALA A 102 9.17 7.67 3.91
N ARG A 103 9.55 8.43 4.93
CA ARG A 103 10.46 7.95 5.99
C ARG A 103 9.73 7.03 6.97
N LEU A 104 8.42 6.92 6.84
CA LEU A 104 7.52 6.17 7.70
C LEU A 104 6.68 5.21 6.87
N GLY A 105 6.34 4.08 7.47
CA GLY A 105 5.56 3.02 6.85
C GLY A 105 4.69 2.32 7.88
N VAL A 106 3.65 1.63 7.42
CA VAL A 106 2.72 0.91 8.30
C VAL A 106 3.18 -0.54 8.43
N SER A 107 3.35 -1.01 9.66
CA SER A 107 3.52 -2.44 9.92
C SER A 107 2.21 -3.18 9.63
N VAL A 108 2.27 -4.33 8.96
CA VAL A 108 1.09 -5.15 8.71
C VAL A 108 1.39 -6.63 8.94
N GLY A 109 0.51 -7.30 9.67
CA GLY A 109 0.45 -8.76 9.71
C GLY A 109 -0.40 -9.28 8.56
N LEU A 110 0.18 -10.12 7.71
CA LEU A 110 -0.50 -10.80 6.61
C LEU A 110 -0.93 -12.22 7.03
N PRO A 111 -2.05 -12.73 6.49
CA PRO A 111 -2.49 -14.11 6.74
C PRO A 111 -1.51 -15.14 6.17
N GLU A 112 -0.75 -14.76 5.15
CA GLU A 112 0.37 -15.48 4.56
C GLU A 112 1.20 -14.53 3.69
N TRP A 113 2.44 -14.91 3.38
CA TRP A 113 3.23 -14.23 2.36
C TRP A 113 2.90 -14.78 0.96
N SER A 114 1.89 -14.22 0.31
CA SER A 114 1.48 -14.59 -1.05
C SER A 114 1.20 -13.37 -1.92
N ALA A 115 1.24 -13.55 -3.25
CA ALA A 115 0.91 -12.50 -4.21
C ALA A 115 -0.53 -11.97 -4.02
N SER A 116 -1.47 -12.86 -3.68
CA SER A 116 -2.86 -12.47 -3.38
C SER A 116 -2.95 -11.59 -2.14
N ALA A 117 -2.30 -11.98 -1.04
CA ALA A 117 -2.28 -11.18 0.20
C ALA A 117 -1.62 -9.82 -0.04
N ALA A 118 -0.52 -9.79 -0.80
CA ALA A 118 0.17 -8.57 -1.18
C ALA A 118 -0.70 -7.64 -2.04
N ALA A 119 -1.42 -8.17 -3.04
CA ALA A 119 -2.31 -7.37 -3.88
C ALA A 119 -3.46 -6.76 -3.07
N TRP A 120 -4.10 -7.55 -2.22
CA TRP A 120 -5.20 -7.10 -1.37
C TRP A 120 -4.75 -6.00 -0.40
N VAL A 121 -3.63 -6.19 0.32
CA VAL A 121 -3.18 -5.21 1.31
C VAL A 121 -2.75 -3.88 0.66
N LEU A 122 -2.10 -3.95 -0.51
CA LEU A 122 -1.72 -2.75 -1.26
C LEU A 122 -2.96 -1.98 -1.72
N ALA A 123 -3.98 -2.69 -2.20
CA ALA A 123 -5.22 -2.05 -2.61
C ALA A 123 -5.97 -1.38 -1.45
N VAL A 124 -6.01 -2.01 -0.27
CA VAL A 124 -6.58 -1.40 0.95
C VAL A 124 -5.83 -0.11 1.30
N VAL A 125 -4.50 -0.11 1.25
CA VAL A 125 -3.68 1.08 1.52
C VAL A 125 -3.92 2.19 0.51
N ILE A 126 -3.95 1.86 -0.78
CA ILE A 126 -4.19 2.84 -1.86
C ILE A 126 -5.59 3.43 -1.72
N ASP A 127 -6.61 2.61 -1.47
CA ASP A 127 -7.98 3.12 -1.30
C ASP A 127 -8.12 3.98 -0.05
N ALA A 128 -7.57 3.51 1.06
CA ALA A 128 -7.54 4.26 2.30
C ALA A 128 -6.90 5.62 2.09
N ALA A 129 -5.84 5.72 1.29
CA ALA A 129 -5.21 7.00 0.96
C ALA A 129 -6.10 7.88 0.06
N ARG A 130 -6.80 7.30 -0.93
CA ARG A 130 -7.64 8.02 -1.90
C ARG A 130 -9.02 8.45 -1.37
N ALA A 131 -9.54 7.84 -0.31
CA ALA A 131 -10.91 8.05 0.17
C ALA A 131 -11.20 9.43 0.81
N GLY A 132 -10.30 10.41 0.69
CA GLY A 132 -10.44 11.74 1.30
C GLY A 132 -9.96 12.91 0.44
N GLY A 133 -9.72 12.68 -0.86
CA GLY A 133 -9.24 13.73 -1.76
C GLY A 133 -9.34 13.34 -3.24
N PRO A 134 -9.12 14.30 -4.15
CA PRO A 134 -9.03 14.01 -5.59
C PRO A 134 -7.86 13.04 -5.80
N GLY A 135 -8.13 11.88 -6.40
CA GLY A 135 -7.16 10.77 -6.50
C GLY A 135 -5.75 11.23 -6.92
N THR A 136 -4.73 10.60 -6.34
CA THR A 136 -3.32 10.98 -6.56
C THR A 136 -2.96 10.82 -8.03
N CYS A 137 -2.42 11.89 -8.64
CA CYS A 137 -1.93 11.82 -10.02
C CYS A 137 -0.71 10.89 -10.14
N ASN A 138 0.09 10.78 -9.08
CA ASN A 138 1.26 9.92 -9.03
C ASN A 138 1.46 9.42 -7.61
N PHE A 139 1.89 8.16 -7.48
CA PHE A 139 2.25 7.61 -6.18
C PHE A 139 3.18 6.40 -6.28
N ALA A 140 3.83 6.06 -5.18
CA ALA A 140 4.55 4.81 -5.03
C ALA A 140 4.24 4.17 -3.66
N VAL A 141 4.09 2.85 -3.68
CA VAL A 141 3.88 2.05 -2.47
C VAL A 141 4.66 0.75 -2.60
N ARG A 142 5.33 0.35 -1.52
CA ARG A 142 6.15 -0.85 -1.45
C ARG A 142 5.77 -1.68 -0.24
N LEU A 143 5.38 -2.92 -0.47
CA LEU A 143 5.22 -3.95 0.55
C LEU A 143 6.50 -4.79 0.62
N THR A 144 7.09 -4.93 1.80
CA THR A 144 8.29 -5.76 1.99
C THR A 144 8.07 -6.73 3.14
N ARG A 145 8.46 -8.00 2.96
CA ARG A 145 8.42 -8.99 4.04
C ARG A 145 9.49 -8.63 5.07
N VAL A 146 9.12 -8.62 6.34
CA VAL A 146 10.07 -8.45 7.44
C VAL A 146 10.41 -9.84 7.97
N GLN A 147 11.70 -10.14 8.03
CA GLN A 147 12.25 -11.37 8.63
C GLN A 147 12.81 -11.07 10.01
#